data_AF-A0A9D6MGQ3-F1
#
_entry.id   AF-A0A9D6MGQ3-F1
#
_cell.length_a   1.000
_cell.length_b   1.000
_cell.length_c   1.000
_cell.angle_alpha   90.00
_cell.angle_beta   90.00
_cell.angle_gamma   90.00
#
_symmetry.space_group_name_H-M   'P 1'
#
loop_
_entity.id
_entity.type
_entity.pdbx_description
1 polymer ?
#
loop_
_entity_poly.entity_id
_entity_poly.type
_entity_poly.pdbx_seq_one_letter_code
_entity_poly.pdbx_strand_id
1 'polypeptide(L)'
;MASEAPVRAAGDARGRAPRAGASAARGGDRLRAPAARVHPYRPRAAEHTVLHRVVRAHLATFLRAAEAAGGVPPFVEREFRQFLGCGVWARGFARFRCDTCHSERLVPFSCKARAVCPSCGGRRMKHAS
;
A
#
# COMPACT_ATOMS: atom_id res chain seq x y z
N MET A 1 -29.92 6.62 9.30
CA MET A 1 -30.21 6.43 7.86
C MET A 1 -29.12 7.15 7.09
N ALA A 2 -28.28 6.38 6.41
CA ALA A 2 -27.18 6.90 5.60
C ALA A 2 -27.68 7.20 4.19
N SER A 3 -27.36 8.37 3.65
CA SER A 3 -27.16 8.55 2.21
C SER A 3 -26.48 9.89 1.95
N GLU A 4 -25.17 9.87 1.70
CA GLU A 4 -24.48 10.95 1.01
C GLU A 4 -24.10 10.44 -0.39
N ALA A 5 -24.35 11.33 -1.36
CA ALA A 5 -24.26 11.09 -2.78
C ALA A 5 -22.81 10.89 -3.29
N PRO A 6 -22.62 10.19 -4.42
CA PRO A 6 -21.30 9.98 -5.00
C PRO A 6 -20.87 11.15 -5.89
N VAL A 7 -19.71 11.73 -5.58
CA VAL A 7 -18.97 12.61 -6.50
C VAL A 7 -18.26 11.75 -7.55
N ARG A 8 -18.68 11.95 -8.81
CA ARG A 8 -18.11 11.35 -10.02
C ARG A 8 -16.76 11.97 -10.35
N ALA A 9 -15.80 11.14 -10.75
CA ALA A 9 -14.60 11.57 -11.47
C ALA A 9 -14.61 10.97 -12.88
N ALA A 10 -14.49 11.83 -13.88
CA ALA A 10 -14.42 11.51 -15.31
C ALA A 10 -12.97 11.27 -15.75
N GLY A 11 -12.79 10.52 -16.84
CA GLY A 11 -11.49 10.37 -17.53
C GLY A 11 -11.49 9.34 -18.66
N ASP A 12 -11.90 9.79 -19.85
CA ASP A 12 -11.75 9.28 -21.22
C ASP A 12 -11.35 7.82 -21.51
N ALA A 13 -12.32 7.09 -22.08
CA ALA A 13 -12.10 5.87 -22.85
C ALA A 13 -12.07 6.20 -24.35
N ARG A 14 -10.88 6.26 -24.95
CA ARG A 14 -10.72 6.13 -26.40
C ARG A 14 -9.92 4.88 -26.71
N GLY A 15 -10.65 3.83 -27.05
CA GLY A 15 -10.13 2.54 -27.45
C GLY A 15 -9.46 2.57 -28.82
N ARG A 16 -8.38 1.82 -28.93
CA ARG A 16 -7.92 1.26 -30.21
C ARG A 16 -7.60 -0.21 -30.00
N ALA A 17 -8.39 -1.07 -30.63
CA ALA A 17 -8.16 -2.52 -30.63
C ALA A 17 -6.85 -2.85 -31.38
N PRO A 18 -6.01 -3.77 -30.89
CA PRO A 18 -4.95 -4.33 -31.71
C PRO A 18 -5.53 -5.42 -32.62
N ARG A 19 -5.19 -5.34 -33.91
CA ARG A 19 -5.49 -6.37 -34.90
C ARG A 19 -4.68 -7.63 -34.59
N ALA A 20 -5.34 -8.77 -34.62
CA ALA A 20 -4.68 -10.07 -34.73
C ALA A 20 -3.90 -10.13 -36.05
N GLY A 21 -2.63 -10.50 -35.95
CA GLY A 21 -1.76 -10.81 -37.09
C GLY A 21 -0.73 -11.83 -36.62
N ALA A 22 -0.99 -13.10 -36.93
CA ALA A 22 -0.04 -14.17 -36.74
C ALA A 22 1.15 -13.99 -37.70
N SER A 23 2.37 -14.13 -37.19
CA SER A 23 3.47 -14.62 -38.01
C SER A 23 4.40 -15.48 -37.16
N ALA A 24 4.70 -16.65 -37.69
CA ALA A 24 5.42 -17.73 -37.07
C ALA A 24 6.89 -17.38 -36.82
N ALA A 25 7.36 -17.63 -35.61
CA ALA A 25 8.79 -17.78 -35.33
C ALA A 25 9.05 -19.25 -34.98
N ARG A 26 9.69 -19.93 -35.93
CA ARG A 26 10.27 -21.27 -35.80
C ARG A 26 11.36 -21.27 -34.73
N GLY A 27 11.48 -22.41 -34.05
CA GLY A 27 12.69 -22.97 -33.43
C GLY A 27 13.72 -21.99 -32.87
N GLY A 28 13.70 -21.83 -31.54
CA GLY A 28 14.84 -21.35 -30.77
C GLY A 28 14.67 -21.88 -29.36
N ASP A 29 15.49 -22.86 -29.00
CA ASP A 29 15.59 -23.41 -27.66
C ASP A 29 15.82 -22.26 -26.68
N ARG A 30 14.73 -21.79 -26.06
CA ARG A 30 14.80 -20.81 -24.98
C ARG A 30 15.36 -21.58 -23.80
N LEU A 31 16.69 -21.62 -23.70
CA LEU A 31 17.39 -21.94 -22.48
C LEU A 31 16.63 -21.24 -21.35
N ARG A 32 15.88 -22.05 -20.58
CA ARG A 32 15.05 -21.57 -19.49
C ARG A 32 16.02 -20.95 -18.52
N ALA A 33 16.07 -19.61 -18.51
CA ALA A 33 16.91 -18.87 -17.59
C ALA A 33 16.67 -19.47 -16.20
N PRO A 34 17.73 -19.84 -15.47
CA PRO A 34 17.58 -20.47 -14.17
C PRO A 34 16.63 -19.60 -13.36
N ALA A 35 15.58 -20.21 -12.80
CA ALA A 35 14.59 -19.48 -12.03
C ALA A 35 15.34 -18.70 -10.95
N ALA A 36 15.52 -17.39 -11.20
CA ALA A 36 16.21 -16.51 -10.28
C ALA A 36 15.54 -16.73 -8.93
N ARG A 37 16.32 -16.98 -7.87
CA ARG A 37 15.79 -17.24 -6.53
C ARG A 37 14.91 -16.04 -6.15
N VAL A 38 13.60 -16.17 -6.35
CA VAL A 38 12.66 -15.11 -5.98
C VAL A 38 12.56 -15.18 -4.48
N HIS A 39 13.26 -14.28 -3.79
CA HIS A 39 12.97 -14.08 -2.38
C HIS A 39 11.50 -13.65 -2.27
N PRO A 40 10.65 -14.45 -1.59
CA PRO A 40 9.25 -14.12 -1.47
C PRO A 40 9.16 -12.76 -0.78
N TYR A 41 8.47 -11.83 -1.42
CA TYR A 41 8.20 -10.55 -0.79
C TYR A 41 7.40 -10.82 0.47
N ARG A 42 7.97 -10.46 1.62
CA ARG A 42 7.30 -10.55 2.91
C ARG A 42 6.86 -9.15 3.32
N PRO A 43 5.57 -8.83 3.22
CA PRO A 43 5.04 -7.56 3.69
C PRO A 43 5.33 -7.40 5.18
N ARG A 44 5.56 -6.17 5.63
CA ARG A 44 5.69 -5.91 7.07
C ARG A 44 4.33 -6.13 7.72
N ALA A 45 4.31 -6.88 8.81
CA ALA A 45 3.15 -7.11 9.64
C ALA A 45 2.97 -5.92 10.62
N ALA A 46 2.61 -4.75 10.08
CA ALA A 46 2.56 -3.50 10.85
C ALA A 46 1.64 -3.57 12.08
N GLU A 47 0.50 -4.27 11.95
CA GLU A 47 -0.48 -4.50 13.02
C GLU A 47 0.07 -5.35 14.20
N HIS A 48 1.17 -6.08 13.98
CA HIS A 48 1.84 -6.91 14.97
C HIS A 48 2.98 -6.17 15.70
N THR A 49 3.30 -4.95 15.29
CA THR A 49 4.33 -4.14 15.96
C THR A 49 3.85 -3.61 17.31
N VAL A 50 4.76 -3.45 18.26
CA VAL A 50 4.46 -2.89 19.60
C VAL A 50 3.84 -1.50 19.48
N LEU A 51 4.42 -0.62 18.66
CA LEU A 51 3.90 0.74 18.46
C LEU A 51 2.46 0.72 17.93
N HIS A 52 2.14 -0.12 16.95
CA HIS A 52 0.77 -0.22 16.43
C HIS A 52 -0.20 -0.67 17.51
N ARG A 53 0.15 -1.68 18.32
CA ARG A 53 -0.67 -2.15 19.44
C ARG A 53 -0.93 -1.05 20.46
N VAL A 54 0.10 -0.32 20.87
CA VAL A 54 -0.01 0.79 21.84
C VAL A 54 -0.89 1.91 21.29
N VAL A 55 -0.63 2.39 20.07
CA VAL A 55 -1.46 3.44 19.47
C VAL A 55 -2.90 2.97 19.32
N ARG A 56 -3.13 1.73 18.86
CA ARG A 56 -4.47 1.17 18.70
C ARG A 56 -5.24 1.13 20.02
N ALA A 57 -4.58 0.74 21.10
CA ALA A 57 -5.18 0.65 22.43
C ALA A 57 -5.43 2.02 23.07
N HIS A 58 -4.56 2.99 22.85
CA HIS A 58 -4.55 4.23 23.64
C HIS A 58 -4.89 5.51 22.88
N LEU A 59 -5.00 5.51 21.55
CA LEU A 59 -5.25 6.72 20.76
C LEU A 59 -6.51 7.47 21.21
N ALA A 60 -7.63 6.76 21.41
CA ALA A 60 -8.88 7.40 21.83
C ALA A 60 -8.77 8.05 23.22
N THR A 61 -8.11 7.38 24.17
CA THR A 61 -7.88 7.92 25.51
C THR A 61 -6.93 9.12 25.49
N PHE A 62 -5.86 9.04 24.69
CA PHE A 62 -4.93 10.15 24.48
C PHE A 62 -5.64 11.39 23.93
N LEU A 63 -6.47 11.24 22.89
CA LEU A 63 -7.19 12.36 22.28
C LEU A 63 -8.16 13.00 23.27
N ARG A 64 -8.94 12.20 24.01
CA ARG A 64 -9.83 12.73 25.07
C ARG A 64 -9.08 13.49 26.16
N ALA A 65 -7.93 12.99 26.59
CA ALA A 65 -7.11 13.67 27.59
C ALA A 65 -6.54 14.99 27.06
N ALA A 66 -6.17 15.04 25.78
CA ALA A 66 -5.65 16.24 25.15
C ALA A 66 -6.68 17.37 25.04
N GLU A 67 -7.98 17.06 24.92
CA GLU A 67 -9.04 18.09 24.88
C GLU A 67 -8.99 19.04 26.09
N ALA A 68 -8.66 18.53 27.29
CA ALA A 68 -8.51 19.36 28.49
C ALA A 68 -7.35 20.36 28.42
N ALA A 69 -6.40 20.15 27.50
CA ALA A 69 -5.25 21.01 27.25
C ALA A 69 -5.35 21.81 25.93
N GLY A 70 -6.56 21.93 25.37
CA GLY A 70 -6.79 22.63 24.09
C GLY A 70 -6.68 21.75 22.84
N GLY A 71 -6.66 20.43 23.02
CA GLY A 71 -6.64 19.45 21.93
C GLY A 71 -5.26 19.23 21.30
N VAL A 72 -5.24 18.45 20.21
CA VAL A 72 -4.05 18.27 19.37
C VAL A 72 -4.25 18.92 18.01
N PRO A 73 -3.18 19.38 17.35
CA PRO A 73 -3.29 19.81 15.97
C PRO A 73 -3.92 18.73 15.08
N PRO A 74 -4.84 19.05 14.16
CA PRO A 74 -5.58 18.05 13.38
C PRO A 74 -4.69 17.09 12.57
N PHE A 75 -3.48 17.52 12.21
CA PHE A 75 -2.54 16.66 11.49
C PHE A 75 -1.99 15.52 12.35
N VAL A 76 -1.86 15.72 13.67
CA VAL A 76 -1.36 14.70 14.60
C VAL A 76 -2.34 13.54 14.67
N GLU A 77 -3.62 13.86 14.86
CA GLU A 77 -4.68 12.87 14.92
C GLU A 77 -4.83 12.10 13.60
N ARG A 78 -4.80 12.82 12.45
CA ARG A 78 -4.79 12.16 11.13
C ARG A 78 -3.61 11.24 10.95
N GLU A 79 -2.41 11.64 11.36
CA GLU A 79 -1.19 10.81 11.23
C GLU A 79 -1.33 9.50 12.02
N PHE A 80 -1.82 9.55 13.27
CA PHE A 80 -2.08 8.35 14.06
C PHE A 80 -3.16 7.44 13.43
N ARG A 81 -4.29 8.01 13.01
CA ARG A 81 -5.37 7.24 12.35
C ARG A 81 -4.91 6.58 11.06
N GLN A 82 -4.10 7.27 10.26
CA GLN A 82 -3.51 6.73 9.03
C GLN A 82 -2.49 5.63 9.34
N PHE A 83 -1.65 5.83 10.36
CA PHE A 83 -0.68 4.82 10.80
C PHE A 83 -1.36 3.50 11.18
N LEU A 84 -2.51 3.55 11.88
CA LEU A 84 -3.26 2.34 12.24
C LEU A 84 -3.77 1.53 11.04
N GLY A 85 -3.87 2.14 9.86
CA GLY A 85 -4.19 1.46 8.61
C GLY A 85 -3.03 0.99 7.77
N CYS A 86 -1.81 1.43 8.09
CA CYS A 86 -0.66 1.14 7.26
C CYS A 86 -0.38 -0.36 7.26
N GLY A 87 -0.29 -0.98 6.08
CA GLY A 87 0.04 -2.39 5.97
C GLY A 87 -1.07 -3.36 6.41
N VAL A 88 -2.29 -2.88 6.66
CA VAL A 88 -3.44 -3.72 7.02
C VAL A 88 -4.08 -4.29 5.74
N TRP A 89 -4.05 -5.61 5.59
CA TRP A 89 -4.57 -6.30 4.40
C TRP A 89 -6.05 -6.04 4.14
N ALA A 90 -6.86 -5.97 5.19
CA ALA A 90 -8.29 -5.68 5.08
C ALA A 90 -8.60 -4.29 4.49
N ARG A 91 -7.62 -3.37 4.45
CA ARG A 91 -7.76 -2.05 3.81
C ARG A 91 -7.36 -2.05 2.33
N GLY A 92 -6.98 -3.21 1.79
CA GLY A 92 -6.61 -3.39 0.39
C GLY A 92 -5.11 -3.47 0.14
N PHE A 93 -4.78 -3.84 -1.10
CA PHE A 93 -3.42 -4.08 -1.55
C PHE A 93 -3.31 -3.86 -3.07
N ALA A 94 -2.10 -3.62 -3.54
CA ALA A 94 -1.75 -3.69 -4.96
C ALA A 94 -1.27 -5.10 -5.31
N ARG A 95 -1.65 -5.61 -6.47
CA ARG A 95 -1.18 -6.88 -7.04
C ARG A 95 -0.29 -6.60 -8.23
N PHE A 96 0.95 -7.08 -8.19
CA PHE A 96 1.89 -7.02 -9.29
C PHE A 96 2.06 -8.43 -9.86
N ARG A 97 1.85 -8.59 -11.17
CA ARG A 97 2.04 -9.85 -11.88
C ARG A 97 3.10 -9.65 -12.95
N CYS A 98 4.01 -10.60 -13.09
CA CYS A 98 4.96 -10.62 -14.20
C CYS A 98 4.29 -11.24 -15.45
N ASP A 99 4.38 -10.58 -16.60
CA ASP A 99 3.77 -11.09 -17.84
C ASP A 99 4.55 -12.27 -18.44
N THR A 100 5.82 -12.45 -18.09
CA THR A 100 6.68 -13.53 -18.61
C THR A 100 6.61 -14.79 -17.76
N CYS A 101 6.75 -14.67 -16.44
CA CYS A 101 6.81 -15.82 -15.53
C CYS A 101 5.57 -15.98 -14.64
N HIS A 102 4.60 -15.07 -14.75
CA HIS A 102 3.33 -15.08 -14.00
C HIS A 102 3.46 -15.06 -12.48
N SER A 103 4.65 -14.81 -11.93
CA SER A 103 4.83 -14.62 -10.49
C SER A 103 4.05 -13.41 -10.01
N GLU A 104 3.47 -13.51 -8.81
CA GLU A 104 2.67 -12.46 -8.23
C GLU A 104 3.25 -11.94 -6.92
N ARG A 105 3.02 -10.64 -6.69
CA ARG A 105 3.40 -9.97 -5.45
C ARG A 105 2.25 -9.09 -4.99
N LEU A 106 1.76 -9.38 -3.78
CA LEU A 106 0.74 -8.56 -3.11
C LEU A 106 1.41 -7.59 -2.16
N VAL A 107 1.09 -6.31 -2.28
CA VAL A 107 1.67 -5.23 -1.48
C VAL A 107 0.55 -4.47 -0.78
N PRO A 108 0.42 -4.55 0.54
CA PRO A 108 -0.60 -3.80 1.26
C PRO A 108 -0.32 -2.29 1.17
N PHE A 109 -1.38 -1.50 1.23
CA PHE A 109 -1.24 -0.05 1.10
C PHE A 109 -0.46 0.57 2.26
N SER A 110 0.36 1.55 1.92
CA SER A 110 1.15 2.32 2.88
C SER A 110 0.43 3.62 3.23
N CYS A 111 0.48 4.04 4.49
CA CYS A 111 -0.19 5.27 4.92
C CYS A 111 0.46 6.56 4.40
N LYS A 112 1.71 6.48 3.89
CA LYS A 112 2.49 7.64 3.40
C LYS A 112 2.68 8.75 4.46
N ALA A 113 2.41 8.46 5.73
CA ALA A 113 2.60 9.32 6.88
C ALA A 113 4.10 9.67 7.08
N ARG A 114 4.39 10.83 7.65
CA ARG A 114 5.77 11.34 7.81
C ARG A 114 6.31 11.21 9.23
N ALA A 115 5.45 11.29 10.24
CA ALA A 115 5.90 11.42 11.62
C ALA A 115 5.93 10.06 12.36
N VAL A 116 4.77 9.40 12.44
CA VAL A 116 4.57 8.27 13.38
C VAL A 116 4.86 6.91 12.79
N CYS A 117 4.74 6.72 11.47
CA CYS A 117 4.88 5.40 10.85
C CYS A 117 6.36 5.09 10.56
N PRO A 118 7.00 4.14 11.27
CA PRO A 118 8.41 3.84 11.07
C PRO A 118 8.68 3.21 9.70
N SER A 119 7.68 2.52 9.13
CA SER A 119 7.79 1.90 7.81
C SER A 119 7.82 2.93 6.68
N CYS A 120 6.94 3.95 6.75
CA CYS A 120 6.87 5.00 5.74
C CYS A 120 7.97 6.05 5.93
N GLY A 121 8.26 6.46 7.18
CA GLY A 121 9.37 7.35 7.50
C GLY A 121 10.72 6.74 7.15
N GLY A 122 10.95 5.48 7.56
CA GLY A 122 12.18 4.75 7.27
C GLY A 122 12.43 4.51 5.78
N ARG A 123 11.37 4.29 4.96
CA ARG A 123 11.54 4.21 3.51
C ARG A 123 11.99 5.55 2.92
N ARG A 124 11.42 6.66 3.38
CA ARG A 124 11.79 8.00 2.89
C ARG A 124 13.26 8.35 3.16
N MET A 125 13.76 8.04 4.37
CA MET A 125 15.16 8.30 4.72
C MET A 125 16.15 7.53 3.84
N LYS A 126 15.79 6.34 3.35
CA LYS A 126 16.64 5.51 2.48
C LYS A 126 16.75 6.01 1.03
N HIS A 127 16.04 7.07 0.65
CA HIS A 127 16.03 7.60 -0.72
C HIS A 127 16.51 9.06 -0.80
N ALA A 128 17.03 9.62 0.30
CA ALA A 128 17.57 10.98 0.36
C ALA A 128 19.09 10.98 0.13
N SER A 129 19.52 10.48 -1.04
CA SER A 129 20.91 10.49 -1.51
C SER A 129 21.08 11.48 -2.65
#